data_AF-A0A923JB69-F1
#
_entry.id   AF-A0A923JB69-F1
#
_cell.length_a   1.000
_cell.length_b   1.000
_cell.length_c   1.000
_cell.angle_alpha   90.00
_cell.angle_beta   90.00
_cell.angle_gamma   90.00
#
_symmetry.space_group_name_H-M   'P 1'
#
loop_
_entity.id
_entity.type
_entity.pdbx_description
1 polymer ?
#
loop_
_entity_poly.entity_id
_entity_poly.type
_entity_poly.pdbx_seq_one_letter_code
_entity_poly.pdbx_strand_id
1 'polypeptide(L)'
;MTGRPVRPAPYEPPQQSVRGQLLDAAVVLVLIFATLFATTYLSTEEPDSGAATGSAQQLAELALTPGEREQYQKMIDAGVADRETIAAGVAANQPAADKYEIDVLALIGTAVLLAVYLGFVYRVSFREYREVIEEKFGPGEGTS
;
A
#
# COMPACT_ATOMS: atom_id res chain seq x y z
N MET A 1 54.40 26.03 -27.50
CA MET A 1 53.97 26.01 -26.08
C MET A 1 52.59 25.38 -26.04
N THR A 2 52.51 24.09 -25.70
CA THR A 2 51.24 23.34 -25.65
C THR A 2 50.64 23.46 -24.24
N GLY A 3 49.51 24.16 -24.13
CA GLY A 3 48.74 24.24 -22.89
C GLY A 3 48.14 22.87 -22.57
N ARG A 4 48.35 22.38 -21.33
CA ARG A 4 47.70 21.15 -20.86
C ARG A 4 46.22 21.43 -20.59
N PRO A 5 45.30 20.54 -20.96
CA PRO A 5 43.89 20.66 -20.58
C PRO A 5 43.75 20.51 -19.06
N VAL A 6 43.11 21.48 -18.41
CA VAL A 6 42.73 21.43 -17.00
C VAL A 6 41.57 20.44 -16.86
N ARG A 7 41.73 19.39 -16.06
CA ARG A 7 40.63 18.46 -15.73
C ARG A 7 39.76 19.08 -14.64
N PRO A 8 38.42 18.99 -14.75
CA PRO A 8 37.53 19.46 -13.68
C PRO A 8 37.79 18.66 -12.40
N ALA A 9 37.70 19.34 -11.26
CA ALA A 9 37.91 18.73 -9.96
C ALA A 9 36.87 17.61 -9.72
N PRO A 10 37.26 16.45 -9.14
CA PRO A 10 36.32 15.38 -8.81
C PRO A 10 35.26 15.88 -7.81
N TYR A 11 33.99 15.53 -8.04
CA TYR A 11 32.91 15.82 -7.10
C TYR A 11 33.19 15.15 -5.75
N GLU A 12 33.13 15.93 -4.68
CA GLU A 12 33.24 15.44 -3.32
C GLU A 12 31.83 15.49 -2.69
N PRO A 13 31.24 14.33 -2.34
CA PRO A 13 29.88 14.30 -1.83
C PRO A 13 29.81 15.01 -0.47
N PRO A 14 28.72 15.75 -0.21
CA PRO A 14 28.51 16.38 1.09
C PRO A 14 28.42 15.29 2.16
N GLN A 15 29.30 15.35 3.15
CA GLN A 15 29.26 14.42 4.27
C GLN A 15 28.02 14.73 5.11
N GLN A 16 26.97 13.92 4.94
CA GLN A 16 25.73 14.06 5.69
C GLN A 16 25.99 13.74 7.17
N SER A 17 25.50 14.59 8.07
CA SER A 17 25.68 14.37 9.51
C SER A 17 24.92 13.12 9.98
N VAL A 18 25.60 12.24 10.71
CA VAL A 18 25.03 11.00 11.28
C VAL A 18 23.81 11.29 12.16
N ARG A 19 23.80 12.43 12.87
CA ARG A 19 22.67 12.86 13.71
C ARG A 19 21.42 13.17 12.89
N GLY A 20 21.58 13.83 11.73
CA GLY A 20 20.47 14.13 10.83
C GLY A 20 19.87 12.86 10.24
N GLN A 21 20.71 11.90 9.86
CA GLN A 21 20.25 10.62 9.32
C GLN A 21 19.51 9.76 10.36
N LEU A 22 19.95 9.80 11.63
CA LEU A 22 19.29 9.06 12.71
C LEU A 22 17.93 9.67 13.07
N LEU A 23 17.81 11.00 13.03
CA LEU A 23 16.53 11.69 13.21
C LEU A 23 15.56 11.34 12.07
N ASP A 24 16.02 11.41 10.82
CA ASP A 24 15.22 11.09 9.64
C ASP A 24 14.71 9.64 9.68
N ALA A 25 15.61 8.68 9.95
CA ALA A 25 15.23 7.28 10.11
C ALA A 25 14.21 7.05 11.25
N ALA A 26 14.38 7.74 12.39
CA ALA A 26 13.43 7.66 13.50
C ALA A 26 12.06 8.24 13.12
N VAL A 27 12.01 9.35 12.40
CA VAL A 27 10.76 9.96 11.91
C VAL A 27 10.06 9.03 10.93
N VAL A 28 10.78 8.48 9.94
CA VAL A 28 10.24 7.52 8.99
C VAL A 28 9.72 6.27 9.70
N LEU A 29 10.45 5.75 10.69
CA LEU A 29 10.01 4.61 11.50
C LEU A 29 8.71 4.89 12.24
N VAL A 30 8.59 6.06 12.87
CA VAL A 30 7.36 6.47 13.56
C VAL A 30 6.21 6.63 12.58
N LEU A 31 6.44 7.19 11.40
CA LEU A 31 5.42 7.33 10.37
C LEU A 31 4.94 5.97 9.87
N ILE A 32 5.85 5.02 9.59
CA ILE A 32 5.48 3.65 9.21
C ILE A 32 4.67 2.98 10.33
N PHE A 33 5.12 3.09 11.58
CA PHE A 33 4.40 2.54 12.72
C PHE A 33 3.01 3.14 12.86
N ALA A 34 2.89 4.47 12.75
CA ALA A 34 1.61 5.17 12.80
C ALA A 34 0.70 4.78 11.63
N THR A 35 1.23 4.63 10.41
CA THR A 35 0.47 4.17 9.26
C THR A 35 -0.05 2.75 9.47
N LEU A 36 0.81 1.81 9.90
CA LEU A 36 0.38 0.43 10.20
C LEU A 36 -0.70 0.42 11.28
N PHE A 37 -0.47 1.12 12.39
CA PHE A 37 -1.44 1.22 13.47
C PHE A 37 -2.76 1.85 12.99
N ALA A 38 -2.71 2.94 12.24
CA ALA A 38 -3.89 3.60 11.71
C ALA A 38 -4.66 2.69 10.75
N THR A 39 -3.98 2.02 9.81
CA THR A 39 -4.66 1.08 8.90
C THR A 39 -5.26 -0.12 9.62
N THR A 40 -4.67 -0.56 10.74
CA THR A 40 -5.22 -1.70 11.49
C THR A 40 -6.42 -1.30 12.35
N TYR A 41 -6.39 -0.12 12.99
CA TYR A 41 -7.40 0.26 13.99
C TYR A 41 -8.44 1.28 13.49
N LEU A 42 -8.14 2.07 12.46
CA LEU A 42 -9.12 3.00 11.87
C LEU A 42 -9.89 2.35 10.69
N SER A 43 -9.38 1.28 10.08
CA SER A 43 -10.11 0.56 9.02
C SER A 43 -11.15 -0.44 9.55
N THR A 44 -11.56 -0.33 10.81
CA THR A 44 -12.63 -1.16 11.41
C THR A 44 -14.05 -0.64 11.09
N GLU A 45 -14.18 0.34 10.20
CA GLU A 45 -15.48 0.73 9.64
C GLU A 45 -15.83 -0.16 8.43
N GLU A 46 -15.88 -1.48 8.62
CA GLU A 46 -16.76 -2.30 7.79
C GLU A 46 -18.19 -2.21 8.37
N PRO A 47 -19.21 -1.90 7.57
CA PRO A 47 -20.58 -1.96 8.05
C PRO A 47 -20.91 -3.42 8.37
N ASP A 48 -21.11 -3.67 9.67
CA ASP A 48 -21.89 -4.75 10.27
C ASP A 48 -21.96 -6.01 9.38
N SER A 49 -20.90 -6.84 9.43
CA SER A 49 -21.05 -8.23 9.00
C SER A 49 -21.99 -8.89 10.00
N GLY A 50 -23.29 -8.76 9.71
CA GLY A 50 -24.37 -9.21 10.56
C GLY A 50 -24.05 -10.59 11.10
N ALA A 51 -23.78 -10.63 12.40
CA ALA A 51 -23.52 -11.87 13.10
C ALA A 51 -24.75 -12.75 12.94
N ALA A 52 -24.70 -13.64 11.95
CA ALA A 52 -25.70 -14.65 11.73
C ALA A 52 -25.70 -15.53 12.97
N THR A 53 -26.64 -15.25 13.87
CA THR A 53 -26.93 -16.07 15.04
C THR A 53 -27.69 -17.29 14.53
N GLY A 54 -26.99 -18.16 13.81
CA GLY A 54 -27.53 -19.35 13.15
C GLY A 54 -26.99 -20.59 13.82
N SER A 55 -27.87 -21.31 14.52
CA SER A 55 -27.63 -22.68 15.02
C SER A 55 -26.85 -23.51 14.00
N ALA A 56 -25.83 -24.25 14.43
CA ALA A 56 -24.96 -25.11 13.61
C ALA A 56 -25.73 -25.85 12.49
N GLN A 57 -25.80 -25.24 11.31
CA GLN A 57 -26.54 -25.77 10.17
C GLN A 57 -25.84 -27.02 9.66
N GLN A 58 -26.63 -27.97 9.16
CA GLN A 58 -26.03 -29.13 8.49
C GLN A 58 -25.40 -28.67 7.18
N LEU A 59 -24.25 -29.23 6.80
CA LEU A 59 -23.59 -28.98 5.51
C LEU A 59 -24.53 -29.17 4.28
N ALA A 60 -25.62 -29.92 4.45
CA ALA A 60 -26.66 -30.11 3.45
C ALA A 60 -27.51 -28.85 3.19
N GLU A 61 -27.60 -27.94 4.17
CA GLU A 61 -28.41 -26.72 4.14
C GLU A 61 -27.62 -25.51 3.63
N LEU A 62 -26.29 -25.61 3.58
CA LEU A 62 -25.41 -24.58 3.03
C LEU A 62 -25.44 -24.62 1.50
N ALA A 63 -25.39 -23.43 0.88
CA ALA A 63 -25.27 -23.25 -0.57
C ALA A 63 -23.87 -23.62 -1.07
N LEU A 64 -23.55 -24.91 -0.98
CA LEU A 64 -22.28 -25.54 -1.36
C LEU A 64 -22.50 -26.45 -2.57
N THR A 65 -21.51 -26.49 -3.46
CA THR A 65 -21.46 -27.50 -4.51
C THR A 65 -21.28 -28.90 -3.89
N PRO A 66 -21.65 -29.98 -4.62
CA PRO A 66 -21.44 -31.34 -4.12
C PRO A 66 -19.98 -31.65 -3.74
N GLY A 67 -19.01 -31.17 -4.52
CA GLY A 67 -17.57 -31.39 -4.25
C GLY A 67 -17.07 -30.66 -2.99
N GLU A 68 -17.49 -29.40 -2.80
CA GLU A 68 -17.14 -28.64 -1.59
C GLU A 68 -17.74 -29.28 -0.33
N ARG A 69 -18.98 -29.78 -0.42
CA ARG A 69 -19.64 -30.45 0.69
C ARG A 69 -18.88 -31.69 1.15
N GLU A 70 -18.42 -32.51 0.21
CA GLU A 70 -17.60 -33.70 0.53
C GLU A 70 -16.24 -33.31 1.15
N GLN A 71 -15.62 -32.24 0.66
CA GLN A 71 -14.35 -31.75 1.20
C GLN A 71 -14.50 -31.23 2.63
N TYR A 72 -15.52 -30.43 2.91
CA TYR A 72 -15.79 -29.93 4.26
C TYR A 72 -16.20 -31.05 5.22
N GLN A 73 -16.95 -32.05 4.73
CA GLN A 73 -17.29 -33.22 5.54
C GLN A 73 -16.02 -33.98 5.97
N LYS A 74 -15.05 -34.16 5.06
CA LYS A 74 -13.75 -34.76 5.40
C LYS A 74 -12.96 -33.95 6.45
N MET A 75 -13.03 -32.62 6.39
CA MET A 75 -12.36 -31.76 7.39
C MET A 75 -13.00 -31.87 8.77
N ILE A 76 -14.33 -31.98 8.82
CA ILE A 76 -15.09 -32.22 10.05
C ILE A 76 -14.76 -33.60 10.63
N ASP A 77 -14.76 -34.64 9.79
CA ASP A 77 -14.45 -36.00 10.21
C ASP A 77 -13.00 -36.15 10.70
N ALA A 78 -12.07 -35.37 10.12
CA ALA A 78 -10.69 -35.30 10.56
C ALA A 78 -10.46 -34.39 11.79
N GLY A 79 -11.51 -33.71 12.28
CA GLY A 79 -11.44 -32.81 13.44
C GLY A 79 -10.63 -31.52 13.20
N VAL A 80 -10.40 -31.16 11.93
CA VAL A 80 -9.58 -29.99 11.55
C VAL A 80 -10.44 -28.72 11.44
N ALA A 81 -11.74 -28.87 11.24
CA ALA A 81 -12.69 -27.77 11.17
C ALA A 81 -14.01 -28.16 11.85
N ASP A 82 -14.67 -27.20 12.48
CA ASP A 82 -16.00 -27.36 13.05
C ASP A 82 -17.09 -26.82 12.10
N ARG A 83 -18.33 -27.26 12.35
CA ARG A 83 -19.48 -26.92 11.51
C ARG A 83 -19.84 -25.44 11.57
N GLU A 84 -19.60 -24.79 12.71
CA GLU A 84 -19.95 -23.39 12.94
C GLU A 84 -19.02 -22.47 12.14
N THR A 85 -17.72 -22.71 12.20
CA THR A 85 -16.69 -22.02 11.41
C THR A 85 -16.96 -22.16 9.90
N ILE A 86 -17.32 -23.35 9.42
CA ILE A 86 -17.65 -23.57 8.01
C ILE A 86 -18.93 -22.82 7.63
N ALA A 87 -19.99 -22.87 8.44
CA ALA A 87 -21.24 -22.17 8.18
C ALA A 87 -21.04 -20.64 8.15
N ALA A 88 -20.30 -20.09 9.10
CA ALA A 88 -19.95 -18.67 9.14
C ALA A 88 -19.14 -18.26 7.90
N GLY A 89 -18.12 -19.05 7.52
CA GLY A 89 -17.30 -18.78 6.35
C GLY A 89 -18.09 -18.83 5.03
N VAL A 90 -19.01 -19.77 4.89
CA VAL A 90 -19.86 -19.90 3.70
C VAL A 90 -20.89 -18.78 3.64
N ALA A 91 -21.49 -18.39 4.76
CA ALA A 91 -22.41 -17.26 4.85
C ALA A 91 -21.70 -15.94 4.49
N ALA A 92 -20.51 -15.71 5.06
CA ALA A 92 -19.70 -14.53 4.79
C ALA A 92 -19.24 -14.46 3.33
N ASN A 93 -19.16 -15.58 2.60
CA ASN A 93 -18.69 -15.65 1.22
C ASN A 93 -19.79 -15.86 0.18
N GLN A 94 -21.06 -15.82 0.56
CA GLN A 94 -22.14 -15.90 -0.42
C GLN A 94 -22.04 -14.76 -1.45
N PRO A 95 -22.27 -15.05 -2.74
CA PRO A 95 -22.34 -14.03 -3.78
C PRO A 95 -23.63 -13.23 -3.59
N ALA A 96 -23.52 -12.05 -2.98
CA ALA A 96 -24.60 -11.09 -2.86
C ALA A 96 -24.32 -9.90 -3.79
N ALA A 97 -25.36 -9.40 -4.48
CA ALA A 97 -25.21 -8.35 -5.49
C ALA A 97 -24.85 -6.98 -4.88
N ASP A 98 -25.16 -6.80 -3.60
CA ASP A 98 -24.92 -5.65 -2.75
C ASP A 98 -23.60 -5.71 -1.98
N LYS A 99 -22.83 -6.80 -2.13
CA LYS A 99 -21.59 -7.02 -1.37
C LYS A 99 -20.43 -6.11 -1.77
N TYR A 100 -20.50 -5.51 -2.95
CA TYR A 100 -19.46 -4.64 -3.49
C TYR A 100 -20.07 -3.30 -3.89
N GLU A 101 -20.46 -2.50 -2.91
CA GLU A 101 -20.81 -1.10 -3.15
C GLU A 101 -19.51 -0.31 -3.40
N ILE A 102 -19.37 0.25 -4.61
CA ILE A 102 -18.19 1.05 -4.94
C ILE A 102 -18.36 2.40 -4.26
N ASP A 103 -17.56 2.65 -3.22
CA ASP A 103 -17.42 3.99 -2.66
C ASP A 103 -16.70 4.90 -3.66
N VAL A 104 -17.51 5.65 -4.43
CA VAL A 104 -17.04 6.63 -5.42
C VAL A 104 -16.21 7.72 -4.76
N LEU A 105 -16.49 8.06 -3.50
CA LEU A 105 -15.76 9.10 -2.77
C LEU A 105 -14.36 8.60 -2.38
N ALA A 106 -14.25 7.36 -1.89
CA ALA A 106 -12.95 6.73 -1.65
C ALA A 106 -12.13 6.59 -2.95
N LEU A 107 -12.79 6.25 -4.07
CA LEU A 107 -12.14 6.16 -5.38
C LEU A 107 -11.57 7.52 -5.83
N ILE A 108 -12.36 8.59 -5.73
CA ILE A 108 -11.92 9.95 -6.06
C ILE A 108 -10.79 10.39 -5.12
N GLY A 109 -10.91 10.12 -3.81
CA GLY A 109 -9.88 10.44 -2.83
C GLY A 109 -8.54 9.79 -3.17
N THR A 110 -8.57 8.52 -3.57
CA THR A 110 -7.37 7.80 -4.03
C THR A 110 -6.78 8.42 -5.29
N ALA A 111 -7.60 8.76 -6.28
CA ALA A 111 -7.16 9.40 -7.51
C ALA A 111 -6.49 10.77 -7.24
N VAL A 112 -7.07 11.57 -6.35
CA VAL A 112 -6.51 12.88 -5.94
C VAL A 112 -5.17 12.69 -5.22
N LEU A 113 -5.08 11.73 -4.30
CA LEU A 113 -3.83 11.45 -3.58
C LEU A 113 -2.71 11.06 -4.54
N LEU A 114 -3.00 10.22 -5.53
CA LEU A 114 -2.04 9.86 -6.58
C LEU A 114 -1.63 11.07 -7.42
N ALA A 115 -2.57 11.93 -7.80
CA ALA A 115 -2.28 13.14 -8.57
C ALA A 115 -1.39 14.13 -7.81
N VAL A 116 -1.65 14.32 -6.51
CA VAL A 116 -0.83 15.16 -5.62
C VAL A 116 0.58 14.59 -5.50
N TYR A 117 0.70 13.28 -5.23
CA TYR A 117 1.99 12.61 -5.14
C TYR A 117 2.79 12.76 -6.45
N LEU A 118 2.15 12.46 -7.58
CA LEU A 118 2.79 12.55 -8.89
C LEU A 118 3.23 14.00 -9.19
N GLY A 119 2.37 14.99 -8.92
CA GLY A 119 2.71 16.40 -9.07
C GLY A 119 3.89 16.83 -8.20
N PHE A 120 3.98 16.35 -6.96
CA PHE A 120 5.12 16.58 -6.07
C PHE A 120 6.41 15.97 -6.64
N VAL A 121 6.36 14.70 -7.07
CA VAL A 121 7.51 14.01 -7.68
C VAL A 121 8.01 14.76 -8.91
N TYR A 122 7.12 15.18 -9.81
CA TYR A 122 7.49 15.99 -10.97
C TYR A 122 8.16 17.30 -10.55
N ARG A 123 7.57 18.04 -9.61
CA ARG A 123 8.12 19.32 -9.15
C ARG A 123 9.52 19.17 -8.56
N VAL A 124 9.75 18.19 -7.69
CA VAL A 124 11.06 17.96 -7.06
C VAL A 124 12.07 17.50 -8.09
N SER A 125 11.66 16.59 -8.99
CA SER A 125 12.48 16.07 -10.08
C SER A 125 13.05 17.20 -10.96
N PHE A 126 12.22 18.16 -11.40
CA PHE A 126 12.70 19.30 -12.21
C PHE A 126 13.76 20.16 -11.50
N ARG A 127 13.74 20.25 -10.16
CA ARG A 127 14.74 21.00 -9.39
C ARG A 127 16.11 20.31 -9.48
N GLU A 128 16.14 19.00 -9.26
CA GLU A 128 17.37 18.22 -9.24
C GLU A 128 17.96 18.02 -10.65
N TYR A 129 17.11 17.82 -11.66
CA TYR A 129 17.55 17.76 -13.06
C TYR A 129 18.25 19.05 -13.51
N ARG A 130 17.75 20.22 -13.08
CA ARG A 130 18.39 21.50 -13.40
C ARG A 130 19.76 21.65 -12.73
N GLU A 131 19.88 21.28 -11.46
CA GLU A 131 21.15 21.32 -10.74
C GLU A 131 22.22 20.43 -11.40
N VAL A 132 21.84 19.23 -11.85
CA VAL A 132 22.74 18.32 -12.58
C VAL A 132 23.12 18.87 -13.96
N ILE A 133 22.21 19.53 -14.69
CA ILE A 133 22.51 20.13 -15.99
C ILE A 133 23.48 21.32 -15.80
N GLU A 134 23.24 22.18 -14.81
CA GLU A 134 24.13 23.30 -14.50
C GLU A 134 25.53 22.82 -14.05
N GLU A 135 25.63 21.67 -13.37
CA GLU A 135 26.91 21.04 -13.00
C GLU A 135 27.63 20.39 -14.18
N LYS A 136 26.92 19.70 -15.07
CA LYS A 136 27.50 18.98 -16.22
C LYS A 136 27.83 19.89 -17.40
N PHE A 137 27.08 20.98 -17.58
CA PHE A 137 27.14 21.83 -18.77
C PHE A 137 27.45 23.31 -18.49
N GLY A 138 27.55 23.71 -17.21
CA GLY A 138 27.75 25.10 -16.80
C GLY A 138 26.45 25.92 -16.82
N PRO A 139 26.44 27.11 -16.17
CA PRO A 139 25.30 28.02 -16.27
C PRO A 139 25.13 28.40 -17.74
N GLY A 140 23.93 28.19 -18.28
CA GLY A 140 23.63 28.56 -19.66
C GLY A 140 23.96 30.03 -19.87
N GLU A 141 25.03 30.30 -20.60
CA GLU A 141 25.29 31.60 -21.20
C GLU A 141 24.14 31.85 -22.19
N GLY A 142 23.03 32.34 -21.65
CA GLY A 142 22.03 33.06 -22.39
C GLY A 142 22.73 34.25 -23.00
N THR A 143 23.04 34.11 -24.29
CA THR A 143 23.44 35.16 -25.21
C THR A 143 22.71 36.46 -24.89
N SER A 144 23.48 37.50 -24.57
CA SER A 144 23.06 38.89 -24.61
C SER A 144 22.76 39.36 -26.03
#